data_AF-A0AB34JSH7-F1
#
_entry.id   AF-A0AB34JSH7-F1
#
_cell.length_a   1.000
_cell.length_b   1.000
_cell.length_c   1.000
_cell.angle_alpha   90.00
_cell.angle_beta   90.00
_cell.angle_gamma   90.00
#
_symmetry.space_group_name_H-M   'P 1'
#
loop_
_entity.id
_entity.type
_entity.pdbx_description
1 polymer ?
#
loop_
_entity_poly.entity_id
_entity_poly.type
_entity_poly.pdbx_seq_one_letter_code
_entity_poly.pdbx_strand_id
1 'polypeptide(L)'
;MRLLPRVVAPSLLALWITHAPLHPLDGLSAASASPPTLEMQAQLRKGFQAAQAGLFGSAELQLTASIAQWEQTRQPADELAALYKTRGIVRLERGQPERALSDFSRALQLSPSADAAEVQRTYQLRARAHQLLGNVREQADDLSDAIRRLDALDAIEATNPYLYAERAAARMRLQEWDGAAEDALQAEAEFGVIGDKIRKLLASADAALALYGAGDVAAAVEKMKFVFKSKGIPASNNPDDIGLLQALARKDAELHLAYAAELYSTGAGASVAEEQWTSGCIRLEAYVQDAVARRGEELALRAAEAKADETGQAVRLRASSVSDPFGTLTPNTDFNAALNGLDPKSPYVTQRPQQGFFWYKTSEGEVERRDRGVALAEVDESLSCRQFRSADWLRANRPEWATSLVNKVVSYSSDVPQKPIVMPRSDRSESADRLRRQLGIPTEPFFTPLNKEGLPLKNTE
;
A
#
# COMPACT_ATOMS: atom_id res chain seq x y z
N MET A 1 -6.64 1.38 -2.05
CA MET A 1 -7.72 0.39 -2.27
C MET A 1 -8.90 0.85 -1.45
N ARG A 2 -9.92 1.44 -2.08
CA ARG A 2 -11.12 1.91 -1.37
C ARG A 2 -11.75 0.75 -0.59
N LEU A 3 -12.09 0.99 0.66
CA LEU A 3 -12.81 0.08 1.57
C LEU A 3 -14.29 -0.11 1.21
N LEU A 4 -14.73 0.37 0.04
CA LEU A 4 -16.11 0.29 -0.39
C LEU A 4 -16.20 -0.64 -1.61
N PRO A 5 -16.71 -1.87 -1.48
CA PRO A 5 -17.19 -2.59 -2.65
C PRO A 5 -18.28 -1.75 -3.34
N ARG A 6 -18.33 -1.81 -4.67
CA ARG A 6 -19.53 -1.42 -5.42
C ARG A 6 -20.69 -2.21 -4.81
N VAL A 7 -21.58 -1.54 -4.10
CA VAL A 7 -22.80 -2.16 -3.59
C VAL A 7 -23.63 -2.57 -4.80
N VAL A 8 -23.68 -3.90 -4.99
CA VAL A 8 -24.80 -4.75 -5.39
C VAL A 8 -26.01 -3.99 -5.93
N ALA A 9 -26.31 -4.24 -7.21
CA ALA A 9 -27.56 -3.85 -7.84
C ALA A 9 -28.77 -4.41 -7.06
N PRO A 10 -29.92 -3.69 -7.04
CA PRO A 10 -31.11 -4.18 -6.36
C PRO A 10 -31.72 -5.34 -7.18
N SER A 11 -31.40 -6.58 -6.83
CA SER A 11 -32.03 -7.75 -7.44
C SER A 11 -33.41 -8.00 -6.84
N LEU A 12 -34.41 -7.49 -7.56
CA LEU A 12 -35.68 -8.14 -7.93
C LEU A 12 -36.52 -8.81 -6.81
N LEU A 13 -37.49 -8.04 -6.32
CA LEU A 13 -38.77 -8.54 -5.79
C LEU A 13 -39.68 -8.91 -6.96
N ALA A 14 -39.94 -10.21 -7.18
CA ALA A 14 -41.09 -10.67 -7.97
C ALA A 14 -41.51 -12.10 -7.64
N LEU A 15 -42.75 -12.22 -7.14
CA LEU A 15 -43.70 -13.35 -7.28
C LEU A 15 -43.37 -14.67 -6.49
N TRP A 16 -44.27 -15.33 -5.75
CA TRP A 16 -45.69 -15.67 -5.97
C TRP A 16 -46.43 -15.87 -4.63
N ILE A 17 -47.72 -15.52 -4.61
CA ILE A 17 -48.71 -15.87 -3.58
C ILE A 17 -49.40 -17.16 -3.99
N THR A 18 -49.41 -18.19 -3.12
CA THR A 18 -50.50 -19.19 -3.07
C THR A 18 -50.77 -19.62 -1.62
N HIS A 19 -52.05 -19.76 -1.29
CA HIS A 19 -52.63 -19.96 0.04
C HIS A 19 -52.58 -21.42 0.53
N ALA A 20 -52.40 -21.63 1.84
CA ALA A 20 -52.95 -22.76 2.59
C ALA A 20 -53.15 -22.38 4.09
N PRO A 21 -54.12 -22.97 4.82
CA PRO A 21 -54.76 -22.34 5.97
C PRO A 21 -54.11 -22.64 7.34
N LEU A 22 -54.49 -21.78 8.29
CA LEU A 22 -54.02 -21.60 9.66
C LEU A 22 -54.32 -22.77 10.62
N HIS A 23 -53.35 -23.13 11.45
CA HIS A 23 -53.58 -23.65 12.80
C HIS A 23 -53.24 -22.54 13.82
N PRO A 24 -54.06 -22.32 14.87
CA PRO A 24 -53.76 -21.34 15.89
C PRO A 24 -52.86 -21.97 16.96
N LEU A 25 -51.65 -21.43 17.12
CA LEU A 25 -50.91 -21.57 18.36
C LEU A 25 -50.81 -20.19 19.01
N ASP A 26 -51.38 -20.12 20.21
CA ASP A 26 -51.35 -18.98 21.10
C ASP A 26 -49.91 -18.55 21.44
N GLY A 27 -49.68 -17.24 21.35
CA GLY A 27 -49.33 -16.53 22.58
C GLY A 27 -47.86 -16.40 22.96
N LEU A 28 -46.98 -16.08 22.02
CA LEU A 28 -45.87 -15.14 22.26
C LEU A 28 -45.68 -14.33 20.96
N SER A 29 -46.32 -13.16 20.87
CA SER A 29 -45.96 -12.20 19.83
C SER A 29 -44.54 -11.72 20.12
N ALA A 30 -43.55 -12.40 19.56
CA ALA A 30 -42.26 -11.79 19.31
C ALA A 30 -42.56 -10.59 18.42
N ALA A 31 -42.53 -9.39 19.00
CA ALA A 31 -42.74 -8.15 18.27
C ALA A 31 -41.75 -8.13 17.10
N SER A 32 -42.25 -8.42 15.89
CA SER A 32 -41.45 -8.45 14.68
C SER A 32 -40.93 -7.04 14.41
N ALA A 33 -39.71 -6.94 13.91
CA ALA A 33 -39.13 -5.67 13.49
C ALA A 33 -40.12 -4.94 12.58
N SER A 34 -40.47 -3.70 12.94
CA SER A 34 -41.29 -2.89 12.04
C SER A 34 -40.44 -2.49 10.83
N PRO A 35 -40.97 -2.51 9.59
CA PRO A 35 -40.19 -2.08 8.43
C PRO A 35 -39.60 -0.67 8.62
N PRO A 36 -38.37 -0.39 8.17
CA PRO A 36 -37.77 0.93 8.29
C PRO A 36 -38.63 2.00 7.62
N THR A 37 -38.90 3.11 8.33
CA THR A 37 -39.67 4.23 7.77
C THR A 37 -38.93 4.91 6.62
N LEU A 38 -39.63 5.68 5.78
CA LEU A 38 -39.00 6.46 4.72
C LEU A 38 -37.95 7.44 5.24
N GLU A 39 -38.16 8.00 6.43
CA GLU A 39 -37.20 8.87 7.09
C GLU A 39 -35.93 8.13 7.52
N MET A 40 -36.08 6.95 8.14
CA MET A 40 -34.96 6.07 8.50
C MET A 40 -34.15 5.66 7.27
N GLN A 41 -34.82 5.29 6.18
CA GLN A 41 -34.17 4.93 4.92
C GLN A 41 -33.44 6.13 4.29
N ALA A 42 -34.04 7.33 4.33
CA ALA A 42 -33.41 8.55 3.82
C ALA A 42 -32.17 8.92 4.64
N GLN A 43 -32.24 8.80 5.96
CA GLN A 43 -31.12 9.03 6.88
C GLN A 43 -29.97 8.07 6.59
N LEU A 44 -30.27 6.77 6.46
CA LEU A 44 -29.27 5.76 6.13
C LEU A 44 -28.59 6.03 4.77
N ARG A 45 -29.36 6.38 3.75
CA ARG A 45 -28.83 6.75 2.42
C ARG A 45 -27.87 7.94 2.50
N LYS A 46 -28.20 8.97 3.29
CA LYS A 46 -27.29 10.11 3.51
C LYS A 46 -25.97 9.67 4.13
N GLY A 47 -25.99 8.75 5.10
CA GLY A 47 -24.78 8.21 5.71
C GLY A 47 -23.88 7.49 4.71
N PHE A 48 -24.44 6.59 3.90
CA PHE A 48 -23.67 5.88 2.87
C PHE A 48 -23.17 6.81 1.77
N GLN A 49 -23.99 7.76 1.30
CA GLN A 49 -23.57 8.76 0.31
C GLN A 49 -22.44 9.64 0.83
N ALA A 50 -22.53 10.09 2.09
CA ALA A 50 -21.45 10.84 2.72
C ALA A 50 -20.17 10.01 2.85
N ALA A 51 -20.26 8.73 3.22
CA ALA A 51 -19.11 7.83 3.30
C ALA A 51 -18.45 7.64 1.91
N GLN A 52 -19.26 7.42 0.88
CA GLN A 52 -18.79 7.28 -0.50
C GLN A 52 -18.16 8.56 -1.05
N ALA A 53 -18.66 9.73 -0.62
CA ALA A 53 -18.12 11.04 -0.97
C ALA A 53 -16.90 11.46 -0.13
N GLY A 54 -16.42 10.62 0.79
CA GLY A 54 -15.31 10.95 1.68
C GLY A 54 -15.64 11.99 2.75
N LEU A 55 -16.92 12.32 2.94
CA LEU A 55 -17.41 13.26 3.95
C LEU A 55 -17.55 12.54 5.31
N PHE A 56 -16.45 12.00 5.82
CA PHE A 56 -16.44 11.05 6.94
C PHE A 56 -17.04 11.61 8.23
N GLY A 57 -16.91 12.92 8.49
CA GLY A 57 -17.55 13.56 9.63
C GLY A 57 -19.09 13.52 9.56
N SER A 58 -19.64 13.82 8.38
CA SER A 58 -21.08 13.71 8.13
C SER A 58 -21.51 12.25 8.14
N ALA A 59 -20.75 11.36 7.49
CA ALA A 59 -21.04 9.93 7.45
C ALA A 59 -21.15 9.32 8.85
N GLU A 60 -20.20 9.60 9.75
CA GLU A 60 -20.24 9.10 11.12
C GLU A 60 -21.47 9.59 11.89
N LEU A 61 -21.82 10.87 11.73
CA LEU A 61 -23.01 11.46 12.36
C LEU A 61 -24.28 10.76 11.87
N GLN A 62 -24.45 10.63 10.56
CA GLN A 62 -25.64 10.02 9.96
C GLN A 62 -25.75 8.53 10.33
N LEU A 63 -24.65 7.77 10.22
CA LEU A 63 -24.61 6.34 10.58
C LEU A 63 -24.87 6.12 12.07
N THR A 64 -24.41 7.01 12.95
CA THR A 64 -24.70 6.92 14.39
C THR A 64 -26.20 7.08 14.67
N ALA A 65 -26.85 8.04 14.00
CA ALA A 65 -28.30 8.20 14.10
C ALA A 65 -29.04 6.97 13.53
N SER A 66 -28.60 6.43 12.38
CA SER A 66 -29.19 5.22 11.80
C SER A 66 -29.05 4.01 12.73
N ILE A 67 -27.87 3.78 13.32
CA ILE A 67 -27.66 2.67 14.28
C ILE A 67 -28.65 2.77 15.45
N ALA A 68 -28.80 3.95 16.05
CA ALA A 68 -29.73 4.14 17.16
C ALA A 68 -31.19 3.82 16.76
N GLN A 69 -31.61 4.23 15.57
CA GLN A 69 -32.94 3.91 15.03
C GLN A 69 -33.10 2.41 14.74
N TRP A 70 -32.08 1.77 14.17
CA TRP A 70 -32.09 0.33 13.88
C TRP A 70 -32.20 -0.50 15.17
N GLU A 71 -31.45 -0.13 16.21
CA GLU A 71 -31.54 -0.77 17.53
C GLU A 71 -32.90 -0.54 18.19
N GLN A 72 -33.41 0.69 18.19
CA GLN A 72 -34.70 1.03 18.79
C GLN A 72 -35.87 0.29 18.14
N THR A 73 -35.83 0.15 16.81
CA THR A 73 -36.87 -0.54 16.02
C THR A 73 -36.62 -2.04 15.87
N ARG A 74 -35.54 -2.56 16.47
CA ARG A 74 -35.14 -3.97 16.48
C ARG A 74 -35.01 -4.56 15.08
N GLN A 75 -34.38 -3.82 14.18
CA GLN A 75 -34.06 -4.32 12.83
C GLN A 75 -33.14 -5.56 12.89
N PRO A 76 -33.05 -6.33 11.81
CA PRO A 76 -32.22 -7.53 11.75
C PRO A 76 -30.77 -7.31 12.18
N ALA A 77 -30.21 -8.30 12.87
CA ALA A 77 -28.88 -8.19 13.48
C ALA A 77 -27.75 -8.10 12.44
N ASP A 78 -27.93 -8.72 11.28
CA ASP A 78 -27.04 -8.64 10.12
C ASP A 78 -27.01 -7.24 9.51
N GLU A 79 -28.17 -6.57 9.39
CA GLU A 79 -28.21 -5.16 8.99
C GLU A 79 -27.47 -4.27 9.99
N LEU A 80 -27.72 -4.47 11.29
CA LEU A 80 -27.04 -3.72 12.35
C LEU A 80 -25.53 -3.97 12.35
N ALA A 81 -25.09 -5.22 12.11
CA ALA A 81 -23.69 -5.57 11.97
C ALA A 81 -23.03 -4.81 10.80
N ALA A 82 -23.71 -4.73 9.65
CA ALA A 82 -23.24 -3.96 8.51
C ALA A 82 -23.11 -2.46 8.83
N LEU A 83 -24.06 -1.87 9.56
CA LEU A 83 -23.98 -0.46 9.98
C LEU A 83 -22.79 -0.19 10.90
N TYR A 84 -22.56 -1.03 11.91
CA TYR A 84 -21.38 -0.92 12.77
C TYR A 84 -20.10 -1.06 11.96
N LYS A 85 -20.00 -2.06 11.08
CA LYS A 85 -18.83 -2.24 10.20
C LYS A 85 -18.57 -0.99 9.35
N THR A 86 -19.60 -0.44 8.70
CA THR A 86 -19.45 0.79 7.89
C THR A 86 -19.03 1.98 8.73
N ARG A 87 -19.59 2.17 9.92
CA ARG A 87 -19.14 3.25 10.82
C ARG A 87 -17.72 3.05 11.31
N GLY A 88 -17.31 1.80 11.56
CA GLY A 88 -15.93 1.44 11.89
C GLY A 88 -14.95 1.82 10.77
N ILE A 89 -15.29 1.55 9.51
CA ILE A 89 -14.52 2.00 8.33
C ILE A 89 -14.40 3.52 8.33
N VAL A 90 -15.52 4.24 8.47
CA VAL A 90 -15.53 5.71 8.51
C VAL A 90 -14.64 6.24 9.64
N ARG A 91 -14.61 5.58 10.80
CA ARG A 91 -13.75 5.96 11.94
C ARG A 91 -12.28 5.68 11.67
N LEU A 92 -11.93 4.60 10.97
CA LEU A 92 -10.54 4.37 10.53
C LEU A 92 -10.06 5.48 9.60
N GLU A 93 -10.87 5.87 8.61
CA GLU A 93 -10.55 6.96 7.69
C GLU A 93 -10.41 8.32 8.40
N ARG A 94 -11.00 8.45 9.58
CA ARG A 94 -10.85 9.63 10.46
C ARG A 94 -9.67 9.54 11.44
N GLY A 95 -8.85 8.49 11.38
CA GLY A 95 -7.76 8.26 12.31
C GLY A 95 -8.23 7.92 13.73
N GLN A 96 -9.36 7.23 13.87
CA GLN A 96 -9.93 6.82 15.17
C GLN A 96 -9.98 5.29 15.32
N PRO A 97 -8.82 4.61 15.31
CA PRO A 97 -8.77 3.15 15.29
C PRO A 97 -9.36 2.48 16.54
N GLU A 98 -9.29 3.09 17.73
CA GLU A 98 -9.90 2.55 18.95
C GLU A 98 -11.43 2.49 18.86
N ARG A 99 -12.03 3.56 18.33
CA ARG A 99 -13.49 3.62 18.13
C ARG A 99 -13.93 2.69 17.01
N ALA A 100 -13.07 2.47 16.01
CA ALA A 100 -13.31 1.50 14.96
C ALA A 100 -13.25 0.05 15.48
N LEU A 101 -12.29 -0.28 16.36
CA LEU A 101 -12.21 -1.59 17.02
C LEU A 101 -13.50 -1.95 17.76
N SER A 102 -14.07 -0.99 18.50
CA SER A 102 -15.34 -1.19 19.19
C SER A 102 -16.48 -1.51 18.21
N ASP A 103 -16.53 -0.81 17.08
CA ASP A 103 -17.55 -1.02 16.05
C ASP A 103 -17.39 -2.37 15.35
N PHE A 104 -16.17 -2.75 14.94
CA PHE A 104 -15.92 -4.06 14.32
C PHE A 104 -16.20 -5.21 15.29
N SER A 105 -15.83 -5.06 16.56
CA SER A 105 -16.13 -6.07 17.58
C SER A 105 -17.63 -6.22 17.80
N ARG A 106 -18.38 -5.11 17.79
CA ARG A 106 -19.84 -5.15 17.86
C ARG A 106 -20.45 -5.80 16.62
N ALA A 107 -19.94 -5.50 15.42
CA ALA A 107 -20.37 -6.14 14.18
C ALA A 107 -20.14 -7.67 14.24
N LEU A 108 -18.97 -8.13 14.70
CA LEU A 108 -18.67 -9.56 14.86
C LEU A 108 -19.56 -10.25 15.90
N GLN A 109 -19.93 -9.57 16.99
CA GLN A 109 -20.88 -10.10 17.97
C GLN A 109 -22.30 -10.30 17.40
N LEU A 110 -22.69 -9.44 16.46
CA LEU A 110 -23.98 -9.49 15.75
C LEU A 110 -23.95 -10.42 14.53
N SER A 111 -22.76 -10.90 14.14
CA SER A 111 -22.51 -11.69 12.94
C SER A 111 -22.96 -13.16 12.92
N PRO A 112 -23.46 -13.83 13.99
CA PRO A 112 -23.97 -15.21 13.86
C PRO A 112 -25.06 -15.39 12.78
N SER A 113 -25.71 -14.30 12.34
CA SER A 113 -26.70 -14.29 11.26
C SER A 113 -26.23 -13.62 9.96
N ALA A 114 -24.96 -13.22 9.87
CA ALA A 114 -24.43 -12.47 8.72
C ALA A 114 -23.76 -13.39 7.68
N ASP A 115 -23.67 -12.89 6.44
CA ASP A 115 -22.92 -13.51 5.35
C ASP A 115 -21.46 -13.79 5.77
N ALA A 116 -20.96 -15.00 5.51
CA ALA A 116 -19.59 -15.42 5.85
C ALA A 116 -18.53 -14.49 5.26
N ALA A 117 -18.79 -13.94 4.07
CA ALA A 117 -17.90 -12.97 3.42
C ALA A 117 -17.81 -11.66 4.23
N GLU A 118 -18.93 -11.23 4.80
CA GLU A 118 -19.01 -10.03 5.64
C GLU A 118 -18.30 -10.23 6.97
N VAL A 119 -18.40 -11.42 7.55
CA VAL A 119 -17.65 -11.80 8.75
C VAL A 119 -16.15 -11.79 8.47
N GLN A 120 -15.69 -12.42 7.39
CA GLN A 120 -14.29 -12.43 6.95
C GLN A 120 -13.75 -11.00 6.80
N ARG A 121 -14.46 -10.14 6.05
CA ARG A 121 -14.08 -8.74 5.84
C ARG A 121 -14.01 -7.96 7.14
N THR A 122 -14.91 -8.24 8.09
CA THR A 122 -14.93 -7.55 9.39
C THR A 122 -13.71 -7.92 10.24
N TYR A 123 -13.28 -9.20 10.23
CA TYR A 123 -12.02 -9.59 10.84
C TYR A 123 -10.82 -8.88 10.21
N GLN A 124 -10.74 -8.80 8.88
CA GLN A 124 -9.68 -8.07 8.19
C GLN A 124 -9.65 -6.58 8.58
N LEU A 125 -10.82 -5.94 8.64
CA LEU A 125 -10.94 -4.54 9.05
C LEU A 125 -10.51 -4.31 10.50
N ARG A 126 -10.84 -5.24 11.40
CA ARG A 126 -10.41 -5.18 12.79
C ARG A 126 -8.91 -5.41 12.94
N ALA A 127 -8.32 -6.31 12.15
CA ALA A 127 -6.87 -6.48 12.06
C ALA A 127 -6.16 -5.19 11.63
N ARG A 128 -6.71 -4.44 10.68
CA ARG A 128 -6.16 -3.13 10.27
C ARG A 128 -6.24 -2.08 11.37
N ALA A 129 -7.32 -2.08 12.15
CA ALA A 129 -7.42 -1.22 13.33
C ALA A 129 -6.36 -1.61 14.38
N HIS A 130 -6.16 -2.91 14.63
CA HIS A 130 -5.09 -3.41 15.49
C HIS A 130 -3.69 -3.02 14.98
N GLN A 131 -3.46 -3.05 13.66
CA GLN A 131 -2.21 -2.60 13.04
C GLN A 131 -1.92 -1.13 13.36
N LEU A 132 -2.89 -0.23 13.19
CA LEU A 132 -2.72 1.20 13.47
C LEU A 132 -2.43 1.49 14.95
N LEU A 133 -2.86 0.59 15.85
CA LEU A 133 -2.63 0.68 17.29
C LEU A 133 -1.35 -0.02 17.74
N GLY A 134 -0.64 -0.72 16.85
CA GLY A 134 0.51 -1.54 17.22
C GLY A 134 0.18 -2.82 17.97
N ASN A 135 -1.09 -3.26 17.98
CA ASN A 135 -1.56 -4.49 18.60
C ASN A 135 -1.27 -5.69 17.67
N VAL A 136 0.02 -6.04 17.55
CA VAL A 136 0.49 -6.96 16.50
C VAL A 136 -0.04 -8.39 16.67
N ARG A 137 -0.19 -8.87 17.91
CA ARG A 137 -0.71 -10.21 18.20
C ARG A 137 -2.16 -10.34 17.75
N GLU A 138 -3.00 -9.41 18.19
CA GLU A 138 -4.42 -9.37 17.86
C GLU A 138 -4.65 -9.17 16.36
N GLN A 139 -3.79 -8.40 15.69
CA GLN A 139 -3.78 -8.31 14.23
C GLN A 139 -3.58 -9.69 13.58
N ALA A 140 -2.56 -10.45 14.01
CA ALA A 140 -2.26 -11.77 13.44
C ALA A 140 -3.38 -12.79 13.72
N ASP A 141 -4.00 -12.70 14.89
CA ASP A 141 -5.13 -13.55 15.29
C ASP A 141 -6.37 -13.25 14.43
N ASP A 142 -6.74 -11.98 14.26
CA ASP A 142 -7.85 -11.58 13.40
C ASP A 142 -7.64 -11.97 11.93
N LEU A 143 -6.42 -11.84 11.41
CA LEU A 143 -6.11 -12.28 10.05
C LEU A 143 -6.19 -13.80 9.92
N SER A 144 -5.82 -14.55 10.96
CA SER A 144 -5.98 -16.01 10.98
C SER A 144 -7.46 -16.43 11.00
N ASP A 145 -8.30 -15.68 11.73
CA ASP A 145 -9.75 -15.87 11.71
C ASP A 145 -10.37 -15.53 10.35
N ALA A 146 -9.86 -14.49 9.67
CA ALA A 146 -10.28 -14.15 8.32
C ALA A 146 -9.87 -15.23 7.29
N ILE A 147 -8.63 -15.71 7.34
CA ILE A 147 -8.11 -16.74 6.42
C ILE A 147 -8.87 -18.06 6.57
N ARG A 148 -9.15 -18.51 7.80
CA ARG A 148 -9.93 -19.75 8.06
C ARG A 148 -11.32 -19.72 7.43
N ARG A 149 -11.86 -18.54 7.15
CA ARG A 149 -13.18 -18.36 6.55
C ARG A 149 -13.17 -18.40 5.04
N LEU A 150 -12.01 -18.26 4.38
CA LEU A 150 -11.90 -18.33 2.93
C LEU A 150 -12.43 -19.66 2.37
N ASP A 151 -12.21 -20.76 3.10
CA ASP A 151 -12.68 -22.11 2.71
C ASP A 151 -14.21 -22.22 2.64
N ALA A 152 -14.93 -21.32 3.31
CA ALA A 152 -16.39 -21.29 3.33
C ALA A 152 -16.98 -20.30 2.30
N LEU A 153 -16.14 -19.62 1.51
CA LEU A 153 -16.57 -18.63 0.52
C LEU A 153 -16.61 -19.23 -0.89
N ASP A 154 -17.45 -18.63 -1.75
CA ASP A 154 -17.47 -18.96 -3.18
C ASP A 154 -16.12 -18.62 -3.83
N ALA A 155 -15.79 -19.31 -4.93
CA ALA A 155 -14.47 -19.25 -5.57
C ALA A 155 -13.98 -17.83 -5.94
N ILE A 156 -14.90 -16.89 -6.20
CA ILE A 156 -14.55 -15.48 -6.49
C ILE A 156 -14.05 -14.75 -5.24
N GLU A 157 -14.58 -15.09 -4.06
CA GLU A 157 -14.26 -14.44 -2.78
C GLU A 157 -13.22 -15.21 -1.95
N ALA A 158 -13.00 -16.49 -2.27
CA ALA A 158 -12.05 -17.36 -1.59
C ALA A 158 -10.57 -16.98 -1.80
N THR A 159 -10.25 -16.15 -2.81
CA THR A 159 -8.87 -15.66 -3.04
C THR A 159 -8.73 -14.22 -2.53
N ASN A 160 -7.90 -14.03 -1.50
CA ASN A 160 -7.64 -12.71 -0.93
C ASN A 160 -6.17 -12.57 -0.52
N PRO A 161 -5.26 -12.20 -1.46
CA PRO A 161 -3.81 -12.13 -1.21
C PRO A 161 -3.44 -11.12 -0.11
N TYR A 162 -4.31 -10.15 0.14
CA TYR A 162 -4.11 -9.13 1.15
C TYR A 162 -4.08 -9.72 2.56
N LEU A 163 -4.86 -10.78 2.83
CA LEU A 163 -4.86 -11.41 4.17
C LEU A 163 -3.51 -12.04 4.47
N TYR A 164 -2.94 -12.76 3.51
CA TYR A 164 -1.63 -13.36 3.64
C TYR A 164 -0.54 -12.30 3.75
N ALA A 165 -0.55 -11.27 2.90
CA ALA A 165 0.43 -10.19 2.97
C ALA A 165 0.39 -9.43 4.31
N GLU A 166 -0.81 -9.07 4.78
CA GLU A 166 -0.99 -8.39 6.07
C GLU A 166 -0.57 -9.30 7.23
N ARG A 167 -0.80 -10.62 7.15
CA ARG A 167 -0.44 -11.57 8.22
C ARG A 167 1.05 -11.87 8.23
N ALA A 168 1.68 -11.98 7.06
CA ALA A 168 3.13 -12.09 6.94
C ALA A 168 3.82 -10.92 7.66
N ALA A 169 3.40 -9.69 7.38
CA ALA A 169 3.94 -8.50 8.04
C ALA A 169 3.73 -8.51 9.57
N ALA A 170 2.56 -8.95 10.04
CA ALA A 170 2.30 -9.08 11.48
C ALA A 170 3.19 -10.16 12.12
N ARG A 171 3.30 -11.33 11.50
CA ARG A 171 4.13 -12.45 11.96
C ARG A 171 5.62 -12.13 11.96
N MET A 172 6.13 -11.38 10.97
CA MET A 172 7.51 -10.89 10.98
C MET A 172 7.79 -10.01 12.20
N ARG A 173 6.87 -9.10 12.55
CA ARG A 173 6.99 -8.27 13.77
C ARG A 173 6.90 -9.08 15.07
N LEU A 174 6.19 -10.22 15.04
CA LEU A 174 6.13 -11.18 16.14
C LEU A 174 7.32 -12.16 16.14
N GLN A 175 8.18 -12.11 15.11
CA GLN A 175 9.27 -13.05 14.88
C GLN A 175 8.82 -14.51 14.66
N GLU A 176 7.61 -14.71 14.14
CA GLU A 176 7.06 -16.00 13.74
C GLU A 176 7.45 -16.32 12.30
N TRP A 177 8.74 -16.56 12.10
CA TRP A 177 9.35 -16.51 10.77
C TRP A 177 8.86 -17.57 9.78
N ASP A 178 8.67 -18.81 10.21
CA ASP A 178 8.19 -19.89 9.33
C ASP A 178 6.80 -19.54 8.76
N GLY A 179 5.86 -19.19 9.64
CA GLY A 179 4.51 -18.80 9.24
C GLY A 179 4.49 -17.48 8.47
N ALA A 180 5.41 -16.56 8.73
CA ALA A 180 5.56 -15.35 7.93
C ALA A 180 6.05 -15.64 6.51
N ALA A 181 6.99 -16.57 6.35
CA ALA A 181 7.52 -16.97 5.06
C ALA A 181 6.47 -17.68 4.21
N GLU A 182 5.71 -18.61 4.82
CA GLU A 182 4.55 -19.26 4.19
C GLU A 182 3.55 -18.22 3.66
N ASP A 183 3.14 -17.28 4.51
CA ASP A 183 2.18 -16.24 4.15
C ASP A 183 2.71 -15.30 3.06
N ALA A 184 3.97 -14.87 3.13
CA ALA A 184 4.55 -13.98 2.13
C ALA A 184 4.67 -14.66 0.75
N LEU A 185 5.02 -15.95 0.72
CA LEU A 185 5.08 -16.74 -0.51
C LEU A 185 3.68 -16.98 -1.10
N GLN A 186 2.68 -17.24 -0.25
CA GLN A 186 1.29 -17.36 -0.67
C GLN A 186 0.78 -16.05 -1.28
N ALA A 187 1.05 -14.92 -0.61
CA ALA A 187 0.70 -13.60 -1.12
C ALA A 187 1.37 -13.30 -2.47
N GLU A 188 2.67 -13.61 -2.62
CA GLU A 188 3.39 -13.44 -3.88
C GLU A 188 2.73 -14.25 -5.02
N ALA A 189 2.38 -15.51 -4.75
CA ALA A 189 1.74 -16.39 -5.72
C ALA A 189 0.37 -15.83 -6.15
N GLU A 190 -0.49 -15.50 -5.19
CA GLU A 190 -1.85 -15.00 -5.45
C GLU A 190 -1.86 -13.61 -6.11
N PHE A 191 -0.99 -12.68 -5.70
CA PHE A 191 -0.82 -11.41 -6.41
C PHE A 191 -0.35 -11.64 -7.86
N GLY A 192 0.49 -12.66 -8.07
CA GLY A 192 0.88 -13.09 -9.41
C GLY A 192 -0.29 -13.57 -10.26
N VAL A 193 -1.21 -14.33 -9.68
CA VAL A 193 -2.43 -14.83 -10.36
C VAL A 193 -3.33 -13.68 -10.79
N ILE A 194 -3.57 -12.70 -9.91
CA ILE A 194 -4.44 -11.56 -10.23
C ILE A 194 -3.76 -10.45 -11.05
N GLY A 195 -2.47 -10.61 -11.35
CA GLY A 195 -1.71 -9.66 -12.17
C GLY A 195 -1.26 -8.38 -11.45
N ASP A 196 -1.39 -8.31 -10.11
CA ASP A 196 -0.88 -7.18 -9.32
C ASP A 196 0.64 -7.32 -9.12
N LYS A 197 1.37 -6.82 -10.11
CA LYS A 197 2.83 -6.93 -10.14
C LYS A 197 3.50 -6.16 -8.99
N ILE A 198 2.92 -5.07 -8.48
CA ILE A 198 3.58 -4.23 -7.47
C ILE A 198 3.53 -4.96 -6.15
N ARG A 199 2.35 -5.44 -5.78
CA ARG A 199 2.16 -6.20 -4.54
C ARG A 199 2.81 -7.55 -4.57
N LYS A 200 2.90 -8.20 -5.75
CA LYS A 200 3.72 -9.39 -5.92
C LYS A 200 5.18 -9.15 -5.52
N LEU A 201 5.81 -8.07 -5.99
CA LEU A 201 7.20 -7.79 -5.64
C LEU A 201 7.38 -7.35 -4.18
N LEU A 202 6.42 -6.60 -3.62
CA LEU A 202 6.41 -6.30 -2.19
C LEU A 202 6.34 -7.60 -1.35
N ALA A 203 5.43 -8.51 -1.71
CA ALA A 203 5.32 -9.83 -1.06
C ALA A 203 6.59 -10.67 -1.24
N SER A 204 7.25 -10.61 -2.39
CA SER A 204 8.54 -11.26 -2.59
C SER A 204 9.66 -10.66 -1.73
N ALA A 205 9.63 -9.36 -1.47
CA ALA A 205 10.57 -8.70 -0.57
C ALA A 205 10.31 -9.09 0.90
N ASP A 206 9.05 -9.21 1.29
CA ASP A 206 8.65 -9.75 2.61
C ASP A 206 9.06 -11.21 2.76
N ALA A 207 8.87 -12.03 1.71
CA ALA A 207 9.31 -13.42 1.69
C ALA A 207 10.82 -13.54 1.86
N ALA A 208 11.62 -12.66 1.23
CA ALA A 208 13.06 -12.64 1.41
C ALA A 208 13.46 -12.44 2.88
N LEU A 209 12.86 -11.46 3.57
CA LEU A 209 13.14 -11.19 4.97
C LEU A 209 12.61 -12.29 5.90
N ALA A 210 11.42 -12.82 5.64
CA ALA A 210 10.82 -13.86 6.46
C ALA A 210 11.57 -15.20 6.34
N LEU A 211 11.93 -15.63 5.13
CA LEU A 211 12.77 -16.82 4.90
C LEU A 211 14.13 -16.67 5.60
N TYR A 212 14.70 -15.47 5.57
CA TYR A 212 15.95 -15.19 6.27
C TYR A 212 15.81 -15.39 7.78
N GLY A 213 14.73 -14.87 8.36
CA GLY A 213 14.41 -15.07 9.78
C GLY A 213 14.14 -16.54 10.15
N ALA A 214 13.54 -17.30 9.23
CA ALA A 214 13.28 -18.73 9.37
C ALA A 214 14.57 -19.58 9.27
N GLY A 215 15.69 -18.96 8.88
CA GLY A 215 16.98 -19.64 8.71
C GLY A 215 17.17 -20.28 7.33
N ASP A 216 16.19 -20.18 6.42
CA ASP A 216 16.35 -20.55 5.01
C ASP A 216 17.02 -19.41 4.23
N VAL A 217 18.28 -19.16 4.58
CA VAL A 217 19.10 -18.07 4.02
C VAL A 217 19.31 -18.24 2.52
N ALA A 218 19.40 -19.47 2.02
CA ALA A 218 19.58 -19.73 0.60
C ALA A 218 18.35 -19.28 -0.21
N ALA A 219 17.14 -19.67 0.22
CA ALA A 219 15.92 -19.21 -0.44
C ALA A 219 15.71 -17.70 -0.29
N ALA A 220 16.03 -17.14 0.88
CA ALA A 220 16.00 -15.71 1.12
C ALA A 220 16.86 -14.93 0.12
N VAL A 221 18.11 -15.36 -0.08
CA VAL A 221 19.04 -14.73 -1.04
C VAL A 221 18.52 -14.82 -2.47
N GLU A 222 17.91 -15.93 -2.88
CA GLU A 222 17.30 -16.03 -4.21
C GLU A 222 16.10 -15.08 -4.37
N LYS A 223 15.29 -14.87 -3.32
CA LYS A 223 14.22 -13.87 -3.32
C LYS A 223 14.77 -12.44 -3.39
N MET A 224 15.83 -12.12 -2.65
CA MET A 224 16.53 -10.82 -2.77
C MET A 224 16.98 -10.58 -4.22
N LYS A 225 17.68 -11.55 -4.82
CA LYS A 225 18.12 -11.47 -6.22
C LYS A 225 16.95 -11.35 -7.20
N PHE A 226 15.82 -11.99 -6.94
CA PHE A 226 14.62 -11.85 -7.76
C PHE A 226 14.06 -10.43 -7.73
N VAL A 227 14.00 -9.80 -6.55
CA VAL A 227 13.63 -8.38 -6.41
C VAL A 227 14.64 -7.50 -7.16
N PHE A 228 15.95 -7.72 -6.97
CA PHE A 228 17.00 -6.97 -7.67
C PHE A 228 17.06 -7.20 -9.18
N LYS A 229 16.48 -8.28 -9.72
CA LYS A 229 16.36 -8.49 -11.17
C LYS A 229 15.16 -7.76 -11.75
N SER A 230 14.17 -7.47 -10.91
CA SER A 230 12.93 -6.78 -11.29
C SER A 230 13.09 -5.26 -11.29
N LYS A 231 14.31 -4.74 -11.34
CA LYS A 231 14.60 -3.30 -11.39
C LYS A 231 13.78 -2.63 -12.50
N GLY A 232 12.92 -1.70 -12.13
CA GLY A 232 12.14 -0.85 -13.04
C GLY A 232 10.82 -1.48 -13.43
N ILE A 233 10.51 -2.61 -12.81
CA ILE A 233 9.29 -3.36 -12.98
C ILE A 233 8.74 -3.66 -11.59
N PRO A 234 7.44 -3.52 -11.38
CA PRO A 234 6.49 -2.92 -12.30
C PRO A 234 6.57 -1.39 -12.31
N ALA A 235 6.27 -0.82 -13.48
CA ALA A 235 5.89 0.58 -13.61
C ALA A 235 4.36 0.66 -13.70
N SER A 236 3.77 1.69 -13.09
CA SER A 236 2.34 1.99 -13.20
C SER A 236 2.15 3.39 -13.75
N ASN A 237 1.07 3.62 -14.49
CA ASN A 237 0.63 4.97 -14.87
C ASN A 237 -0.52 5.46 -13.98
N ASN A 238 -0.95 4.67 -13.00
CA ASN A 238 -1.97 5.05 -12.04
C ASN A 238 -1.34 5.89 -10.91
N PRO A 239 -1.76 7.17 -10.72
CA PRO A 239 -1.24 8.01 -9.65
C PRO A 239 -1.49 7.46 -8.24
N ASP A 240 -2.51 6.61 -8.07
CA ASP A 240 -2.82 6.01 -6.77
C ASP A 240 -1.82 4.90 -6.37
N ASP A 241 -1.00 4.41 -7.30
CA ASP A 241 0.02 3.38 -7.05
C ASP A 241 1.34 3.95 -6.51
N ILE A 242 1.51 5.28 -6.48
CA ILE A 242 2.74 5.96 -6.08
C ILE A 242 3.22 5.49 -4.70
N GLY A 243 2.31 5.40 -3.71
CA GLY A 243 2.67 4.96 -2.37
C GLY A 243 3.20 3.51 -2.33
N LEU A 244 2.69 2.63 -3.19
CA LEU A 244 3.15 1.24 -3.29
C LEU A 244 4.53 1.16 -3.94
N LEU A 245 4.77 1.98 -4.96
CA LEU A 245 6.06 2.04 -5.64
C LEU A 245 7.14 2.66 -4.74
N GLN A 246 6.78 3.67 -3.93
CA GLN A 246 7.64 4.20 -2.87
C GLN A 246 8.01 3.12 -1.84
N ALA A 247 7.02 2.34 -1.38
CA ALA A 247 7.28 1.22 -0.46
C ALA A 247 8.20 0.15 -1.07
N LEU A 248 8.03 -0.14 -2.36
CA LEU A 248 8.87 -1.11 -3.08
C LEU A 248 10.30 -0.60 -3.23
N ALA A 249 10.49 0.67 -3.60
CA ALA A 249 11.81 1.30 -3.71
C ALA A 249 12.57 1.26 -2.38
N ARG A 250 11.88 1.57 -1.27
CA ARG A 250 12.44 1.44 0.08
C ARG A 250 12.85 0.00 0.38
N LYS A 251 11.97 -0.98 0.16
CA LYS A 251 12.27 -2.39 0.44
C LYS A 251 13.44 -2.91 -0.40
N ASP A 252 13.50 -2.57 -1.69
CA ASP A 252 14.63 -2.91 -2.56
C ASP A 252 15.96 -2.37 -2.03
N ALA A 253 15.98 -1.08 -1.62
CA ALA A 253 17.15 -0.45 -1.02
C ALA A 253 17.62 -1.15 0.26
N GLU A 254 16.66 -1.51 1.12
CA GLU A 254 16.93 -2.20 2.39
C GLU A 254 17.42 -3.64 2.17
N LEU A 255 16.86 -4.36 1.18
CA LEU A 255 17.31 -5.70 0.81
C LEU A 255 18.74 -5.68 0.28
N HIS A 256 19.17 -4.63 -0.42
CA HIS A 256 20.56 -4.47 -0.84
C HIS A 256 21.51 -4.41 0.37
N LEU A 257 21.13 -3.73 1.46
CA LEU A 257 21.91 -3.68 2.70
C LEU A 257 21.94 -5.06 3.38
N ALA A 258 20.79 -5.74 3.43
CA ALA A 258 20.68 -7.09 3.98
C ALA A 258 21.56 -8.10 3.21
N TYR A 259 21.51 -8.06 1.88
CA TYR A 259 22.28 -8.94 1.03
C TYR A 259 23.79 -8.67 1.11
N ALA A 260 24.20 -7.41 1.19
CA ALA A 260 25.60 -7.04 1.40
C ALA A 260 26.17 -7.65 2.69
N ALA A 261 25.43 -7.53 3.79
CA ALA A 261 25.83 -8.10 5.07
C ALA A 261 25.91 -9.63 5.03
N GLU A 262 25.00 -10.29 4.30
CA GLU A 262 25.04 -11.74 4.11
C GLU A 262 26.31 -12.18 3.35
N LEU A 263 26.58 -11.55 2.20
CA LEU A 263 27.77 -11.82 1.38
C LEU A 263 29.06 -11.66 2.19
N TYR A 264 29.15 -10.58 2.97
CA TYR A 264 30.29 -10.35 3.85
C TYR A 264 30.43 -11.45 4.91
N SER A 265 29.32 -11.80 5.59
CA SER A 265 29.34 -12.79 6.67
C SER A 265 29.76 -14.19 6.23
N THR A 266 29.58 -14.52 4.95
CA THR A 266 29.96 -15.82 4.36
C THR A 266 31.37 -15.80 3.75
N GLY A 267 32.07 -14.66 3.78
CA GLY A 267 33.36 -14.48 3.10
C GLY A 267 33.25 -14.51 1.57
N ALA A 268 32.04 -14.56 1.02
CA ALA A 268 31.78 -14.65 -0.40
C ALA A 268 31.70 -13.24 -1.01
N GLY A 269 32.77 -12.81 -1.69
CA GLY A 269 32.72 -11.62 -2.53
C GLY A 269 32.63 -10.30 -1.77
N ALA A 270 33.63 -9.98 -0.94
CA ALA A 270 33.73 -8.70 -0.22
C ALA A 270 33.55 -7.46 -1.12
N SER A 271 34.09 -7.51 -2.35
CA SER A 271 33.87 -6.44 -3.35
C SER A 271 32.40 -6.33 -3.75
N VAL A 272 31.72 -7.46 -3.94
CA VAL A 272 30.30 -7.50 -4.27
C VAL A 272 29.47 -7.00 -3.08
N ALA A 273 29.85 -7.35 -1.84
CA ALA A 273 29.21 -6.81 -0.64
C ALA A 273 29.32 -5.27 -0.57
N GLU A 274 30.49 -4.69 -0.83
CA GLU A 274 30.69 -3.23 -0.88
C GLU A 274 29.82 -2.57 -1.98
N GLU A 275 29.74 -3.19 -3.16
CA GLU A 275 28.88 -2.73 -4.26
C GLU A 275 27.39 -2.75 -3.88
N GLN A 276 26.91 -3.85 -3.29
CA GLN A 276 25.53 -3.99 -2.86
C GLN A 276 25.18 -2.98 -1.76
N TRP A 277 26.07 -2.81 -0.78
CA TRP A 277 25.87 -1.84 0.30
C TRP A 277 25.81 -0.42 -0.24
N THR A 278 26.74 -0.05 -1.13
CA THR A 278 26.76 1.27 -1.78
C THR A 278 25.48 1.50 -2.58
N SER A 279 25.01 0.48 -3.32
CA SER A 279 23.75 0.53 -4.04
C SER A 279 22.57 0.79 -3.10
N GLY A 280 22.47 0.03 -2.00
CA GLY A 280 21.43 0.20 -0.97
C GLY A 280 21.43 1.60 -0.37
N CYS A 281 22.60 2.13 0.01
CA CYS A 281 22.71 3.47 0.57
C CYS A 281 22.21 4.57 -0.38
N ILE A 282 22.61 4.52 -1.67
CA ILE A 282 22.21 5.52 -2.67
C ILE A 282 20.70 5.45 -2.91
N ARG A 283 20.13 4.25 -2.96
CA ARG A 283 18.67 4.06 -3.14
C ARG A 283 17.88 4.58 -1.96
N LEU A 284 18.38 4.40 -0.74
CA LEU A 284 17.73 4.91 0.46
C LEU A 284 17.67 6.44 0.45
N GLU A 285 18.80 7.07 0.11
CA GLU A 285 18.90 8.53 -0.01
C GLU A 285 17.98 9.08 -1.11
N ALA A 286 17.98 8.43 -2.28
CA ALA A 286 17.08 8.72 -3.39
C ALA A 286 15.59 8.63 -3.00
N TYR A 287 15.22 7.56 -2.29
CA TYR A 287 13.86 7.34 -1.81
C TYR A 287 13.39 8.47 -0.88
N VAL A 288 14.24 8.89 0.07
CA VAL A 288 13.90 9.97 1.00
C VAL A 288 13.75 11.31 0.27
N GLN A 289 14.69 11.64 -0.62
CA GLN A 289 14.64 12.88 -1.40
C GLN A 289 13.39 12.96 -2.29
N ASP A 290 13.05 11.89 -3.01
CA ASP A 290 11.83 11.80 -3.82
C ASP A 290 10.57 11.97 -2.97
N ALA A 291 10.49 11.26 -1.84
CA ALA A 291 9.32 11.29 -1.00
C ALA A 291 9.06 12.66 -0.36
N VAL A 292 10.12 13.33 0.12
CA VAL A 292 10.03 14.70 0.66
C VAL A 292 9.52 15.66 -0.41
N ALA A 293 10.08 15.59 -1.63
CA ALA A 293 9.64 16.41 -2.75
C ALA A 293 8.15 16.19 -3.09
N ARG A 294 7.72 14.93 -3.22
CA ARG A 294 6.31 14.60 -3.51
C ARG A 294 5.36 15.05 -2.41
N ARG A 295 5.77 14.94 -1.15
CA ARG A 295 4.97 15.40 -0.01
C ARG A 295 4.80 16.92 -0.06
N GLY A 296 5.87 17.66 -0.38
CA GLY A 296 5.82 19.11 -0.58
C GLY A 296 4.85 19.51 -1.70
N GLU A 297 4.94 18.84 -2.86
CA GLU A 297 4.04 19.07 -3.99
C GLU A 297 2.57 18.73 -3.67
N GLU A 298 2.30 17.61 -2.99
CA GLU A 298 0.94 17.25 -2.55
C GLU A 298 0.37 18.32 -1.61
N LEU A 299 1.15 18.77 -0.62
CA LEU A 299 0.70 19.81 0.31
C LEU A 299 0.37 21.12 -0.40
N ALA A 300 1.23 21.55 -1.34
CA ALA A 300 0.99 22.72 -2.16
C ALA A 300 -0.28 22.57 -3.02
N LEU A 301 -0.48 21.39 -3.61
CA LEU A 301 -1.67 21.07 -4.40
C LEU A 301 -2.94 21.14 -3.55
N ARG A 302 -2.95 20.50 -2.38
CA ARG A 302 -4.12 20.51 -1.47
C ARG A 302 -4.42 21.90 -0.92
N ALA A 303 -3.40 22.72 -0.66
CA ALA A 303 -3.60 24.11 -0.28
C ALA A 303 -4.23 24.93 -1.42
N ALA A 304 -3.81 24.70 -2.67
CA ALA A 304 -4.42 25.35 -3.83
C ALA A 304 -5.87 24.91 -4.06
N GLU A 305 -6.20 23.62 -3.85
CA GLU A 305 -7.58 23.11 -3.88
C GLU A 305 -8.45 23.78 -2.82
N ALA A 306 -7.99 23.83 -1.57
CA ALA A 306 -8.74 24.45 -0.48
C ALA A 306 -9.07 25.93 -0.78
N LYS A 307 -8.10 26.68 -1.33
CA LYS A 307 -8.31 28.08 -1.73
C LYS A 307 -9.27 28.23 -2.92
N ALA A 308 -9.24 27.30 -3.87
CA ALA A 308 -10.17 27.29 -5.00
C ALA A 308 -11.61 27.05 -4.53
N ASP A 309 -11.80 26.11 -3.61
CA ASP A 309 -13.09 25.80 -2.99
C ASP A 309 -13.67 27.01 -2.23
N GLU A 310 -12.83 27.72 -1.46
CA GLU A 310 -13.22 28.94 -0.73
C GLU A 310 -13.66 30.09 -1.65
N THR A 311 -13.06 30.20 -2.84
CA THR A 311 -13.31 31.30 -3.78
C THR A 311 -14.37 30.99 -4.84
N GLY A 312 -14.89 29.75 -4.87
CA GLY A 312 -15.83 29.28 -5.88
C GLY A 312 -15.29 29.31 -7.31
N GLN A 313 -13.96 29.46 -7.48
CA GLN A 313 -13.31 29.50 -8.79
C GLN A 313 -12.85 28.09 -9.17
N ALA A 314 -13.26 27.62 -10.35
CA ALA A 314 -12.74 26.40 -10.93
C ALA A 314 -11.27 26.59 -11.32
N VAL A 315 -10.34 26.20 -10.45
CA VAL A 315 -8.91 26.20 -10.79
C VAL A 315 -8.59 24.95 -11.58
N ARG A 316 -8.18 25.14 -12.84
CA ARG A 316 -7.54 24.09 -13.65
C ARG A 316 -6.12 23.92 -13.10
N LEU A 317 -5.99 23.14 -12.03
CA LEU A 317 -4.71 22.80 -11.44
C LEU A 317 -3.90 22.06 -12.49
N ARG A 318 -2.89 22.73 -13.04
CA ARG A 318 -1.89 22.11 -13.89
C ARG A 318 -0.83 21.58 -12.95
N ALA A 319 -0.45 20.32 -13.10
CA ALA A 319 0.82 19.86 -12.53
C ALA A 319 1.91 20.83 -12.98
N SER A 320 2.86 21.13 -12.10
CA SER A 320 4.15 21.73 -12.44
C SER A 320 4.77 20.87 -13.56
N SER A 321 4.52 21.25 -14.81
CA SER A 321 5.05 20.54 -15.96
C SER A 321 6.57 20.61 -15.90
N VAL A 322 7.25 19.49 -16.11
CA VAL A 322 8.72 19.37 -16.22
C VAL A 322 9.25 20.00 -17.52
N SER A 323 8.68 21.13 -17.88
CA SER A 323 9.05 21.93 -19.03
C SER A 323 8.82 23.40 -18.66
N ASP A 324 9.44 23.85 -17.58
CA ASP A 324 9.77 25.28 -17.51
C ASP A 324 11.20 25.43 -18.03
N PRO A 325 11.39 25.98 -19.24
CA PRO A 325 12.72 26.17 -19.82
C PRO A 325 13.52 27.28 -19.11
N PHE A 326 12.94 27.99 -18.12
CA PHE A 326 13.52 29.22 -17.58
C PHE A 326 13.56 29.35 -16.03
N GLY A 327 13.54 28.24 -15.27
CA GLY A 327 13.60 28.29 -13.80
C GLY A 327 14.97 27.94 -13.21
N THR A 328 15.88 28.91 -13.12
CA THR A 328 17.12 28.79 -12.34
C THR A 328 16.80 28.91 -10.85
N LEU A 329 17.38 28.03 -10.02
CA LEU A 329 17.26 27.92 -8.54
C LEU A 329 16.28 26.82 -8.03
N THR A 330 16.64 25.55 -8.27
CA THR A 330 16.24 24.25 -7.61
C THR A 330 14.80 23.70 -7.80
N PRO A 331 14.56 22.35 -7.79
CA PRO A 331 15.45 21.19 -7.94
C PRO A 331 14.84 20.06 -8.81
N ASN A 332 14.33 20.31 -10.02
CA ASN A 332 13.85 19.22 -10.92
C ASN A 332 14.57 19.24 -12.28
N THR A 333 15.90 19.14 -12.23
CA THR A 333 16.73 18.86 -13.42
C THR A 333 16.55 17.40 -13.86
N ASP A 334 16.85 17.06 -15.12
CA ASP A 334 16.92 15.65 -15.60
C ASP A 334 17.73 14.74 -14.65
N PHE A 335 18.70 15.33 -13.97
CA PHE A 335 19.53 14.70 -12.98
C PHE A 335 18.84 14.47 -11.62
N ASN A 336 18.11 15.45 -11.10
CA ASN A 336 17.34 15.25 -9.88
C ASN A 336 16.19 14.28 -10.13
N ALA A 337 15.58 14.32 -11.33
CA ALA A 337 14.69 13.27 -11.79
C ALA A 337 15.41 11.91 -11.82
N ALA A 338 16.68 11.85 -12.24
CA ALA A 338 17.48 10.62 -12.21
C ALA A 338 17.80 10.05 -10.84
N LEU A 339 18.02 10.92 -9.87
CA LEU A 339 18.23 10.54 -8.48
C LEU A 339 16.93 10.19 -7.77
N ASN A 340 15.81 10.81 -8.12
CA ASN A 340 14.51 10.67 -7.44
C ASN A 340 13.61 9.57 -8.03
N GLY A 341 14.14 8.63 -8.83
CA GLY A 341 13.29 7.61 -9.46
C GLY A 341 12.31 8.19 -10.48
N LEU A 342 12.76 9.16 -11.28
CA LEU A 342 12.01 9.81 -12.37
C LEU A 342 12.80 9.88 -13.70
N ASP A 343 14.02 9.32 -13.78
CA ASP A 343 14.80 9.31 -15.03
C ASP A 343 14.30 8.28 -16.04
N PRO A 344 14.00 8.68 -17.29
CA PRO A 344 13.70 7.80 -18.42
C PRO A 344 14.49 6.49 -18.53
N LYS A 345 15.72 6.51 -18.05
CA LYS A 345 16.74 5.45 -18.13
C LYS A 345 17.07 4.86 -16.76
N SER A 346 16.58 5.44 -15.67
CA SER A 346 16.66 4.87 -14.34
C SER A 346 15.65 3.73 -14.23
N PRO A 347 16.09 2.52 -13.89
CA PRO A 347 15.19 1.40 -13.71
C PRO A 347 14.48 1.50 -12.36
N TYR A 348 14.12 2.67 -11.85
CA TYR A 348 13.34 2.83 -10.62
C TYR A 348 12.24 3.87 -10.78
N VAL A 349 11.91 4.15 -12.04
CA VAL A 349 10.86 5.07 -12.40
C VAL A 349 9.49 4.46 -12.19
N THR A 350 8.72 5.16 -11.36
CA THR A 350 7.30 4.89 -11.11
C THR A 350 6.40 5.36 -12.26
N GLN A 351 6.94 6.06 -13.27
CA GLN A 351 6.18 6.67 -14.38
C GLN A 351 7.02 7.00 -15.63
N ARG A 352 6.67 6.43 -16.79
CA ARG A 352 7.46 6.51 -18.04
C ARG A 352 7.90 7.95 -18.44
N PRO A 353 9.08 8.09 -19.05
CA PRO A 353 9.57 9.39 -19.55
C PRO A 353 8.75 10.00 -20.67
N GLN A 354 8.80 11.34 -20.79
CA GLN A 354 7.98 12.20 -21.68
C GLN A 354 6.48 12.25 -21.33
N GLN A 355 6.11 11.65 -20.23
CA GLN A 355 4.79 11.79 -19.63
C GLN A 355 5.02 12.61 -18.36
N GLY A 356 4.34 13.75 -18.21
CA GLY A 356 4.56 14.66 -17.08
C GLY A 356 4.31 13.98 -15.73
N PHE A 357 4.70 14.63 -14.63
CA PHE A 357 4.27 14.23 -13.28
C PHE A 357 2.75 14.10 -13.27
N PHE A 358 2.25 12.88 -13.41
CA PHE A 358 0.82 12.68 -13.34
C PHE A 358 0.46 12.56 -11.87
N TRP A 359 0.21 13.70 -11.23
CA TRP A 359 -0.97 13.79 -10.36
C TRP A 359 -2.24 13.51 -11.16
N TYR A 360 -2.16 13.48 -12.50
CA TYR A 360 -3.26 13.54 -13.44
C TYR A 360 -3.10 12.58 -14.63
N LYS A 361 -3.98 11.60 -14.86
CA LYS A 361 -3.99 10.84 -16.14
C LYS A 361 -4.32 11.78 -17.29
N THR A 362 -3.75 11.54 -18.47
CA THR A 362 -4.25 12.11 -19.72
C THR A 362 -4.95 11.03 -20.55
N SER A 363 -6.26 11.14 -20.71
CA SER A 363 -6.99 10.53 -21.83
C SER A 363 -7.91 11.59 -22.43
N GLU A 364 -7.79 11.81 -23.74
CA GLU A 364 -8.75 12.53 -24.58
C GLU A 364 -9.31 13.84 -23.96
N GLY A 365 -8.43 14.71 -23.47
CA GLY A 365 -8.80 16.06 -23.02
C GLY A 365 -9.16 16.21 -21.53
N GLU A 366 -9.25 15.11 -20.77
CA GLU A 366 -9.50 15.12 -19.32
C GLU A 366 -8.26 14.70 -18.52
N VAL A 367 -8.10 15.32 -17.36
CA VAL A 367 -6.93 15.31 -16.47
C VAL A 367 -7.34 14.51 -15.21
N GLU A 368 -7.13 13.19 -15.14
CA GLU A 368 -7.64 12.37 -14.00
C GLU A 368 -6.75 12.48 -12.76
N ARG A 369 -7.22 13.23 -11.76
CA ARG A 369 -6.50 13.52 -10.52
C ARG A 369 -6.32 12.30 -9.62
N ARG A 370 -5.20 12.23 -8.90
CA ARG A 370 -5.00 11.33 -7.75
C ARG A 370 -6.10 11.54 -6.72
N ASP A 371 -6.69 10.44 -6.24
CA ASP A 371 -7.76 10.51 -5.26
C ASP A 371 -7.24 11.13 -3.95
N ARG A 372 -7.98 12.10 -3.40
CA ARG A 372 -7.70 12.71 -2.09
C ARG A 372 -7.64 11.66 -0.97
N GLY A 373 -8.35 10.54 -1.12
CA GLY A 373 -8.41 9.46 -0.13
C GLY A 373 -7.23 8.47 -0.17
N VAL A 374 -6.34 8.54 -1.15
CA VAL A 374 -5.11 7.73 -1.14
C VAL A 374 -4.03 8.56 -0.48
N ALA A 375 -3.32 8.04 0.52
CA ALA A 375 -2.16 8.72 1.12
C ALA A 375 -0.87 8.34 0.38
N LEU A 376 0.11 9.26 0.34
CA LEU A 376 1.47 8.90 -0.07
C LEU A 376 2.06 7.95 0.97
N ALA A 377 3.13 7.23 0.63
CA ALA A 377 3.84 6.47 1.65
C ALA A 377 4.33 7.43 2.74
N GLU A 378 4.10 7.09 4.01
CA GLU A 378 4.75 7.81 5.11
C GLU A 378 6.25 7.55 5.01
N VAL A 379 7.03 8.64 5.02
CA VAL A 379 8.48 8.59 4.91
C VAL A 379 9.11 9.25 6.12
N ASP A 380 9.98 8.49 6.78
CA ASP A 380 10.88 9.00 7.79
C ASP A 380 12.01 9.79 7.10
N GLU A 381 11.98 11.11 7.23
CA GLU A 381 12.99 12.00 6.64
C GLU A 381 14.39 11.79 7.24
N SER A 382 14.48 11.13 8.40
CA SER A 382 15.75 10.76 9.03
C SER A 382 16.31 9.42 8.54
N LEU A 383 15.55 8.69 7.72
CA LEU A 383 15.96 7.42 7.15
C LEU A 383 17.23 7.63 6.32
N SER A 384 18.29 6.92 6.69
CA SER A 384 19.56 7.01 5.96
C SER A 384 20.37 5.76 6.18
N CYS A 385 21.36 5.52 5.31
CA CYS A 385 22.25 4.38 5.46
C CYS A 385 23.05 4.41 6.78
N ARG A 386 23.15 5.57 7.44
CA ARG A 386 23.76 5.71 8.77
C ARG A 386 22.93 5.01 9.84
N GLN A 387 21.60 5.07 9.73
CA GLN A 387 20.70 4.45 10.70
C GLN A 387 20.85 2.93 10.75
N PHE A 388 21.13 2.29 9.60
CA PHE A 388 21.37 0.84 9.49
C PHE A 388 22.65 0.36 10.20
N ARG A 389 23.45 1.27 10.76
CA ARG A 389 24.63 0.95 11.57
C ARG A 389 24.31 0.79 13.05
N SER A 390 23.11 1.21 13.45
CA SER A 390 22.65 1.16 14.85
C SER A 390 21.75 -0.04 15.05
N ALA A 391 22.21 -1.00 15.86
CA ALA A 391 21.41 -2.16 16.25
C ALA A 391 20.11 -1.71 16.96
N ASP A 392 20.19 -0.68 17.81
CA ASP A 392 19.05 -0.18 18.56
C ASP A 392 18.03 0.50 17.64
N TRP A 393 18.51 1.28 16.67
CA TRP A 393 17.62 1.88 15.67
C TRP A 393 16.95 0.81 14.82
N LEU A 394 17.70 -0.21 14.36
CA LEU A 394 17.15 -1.31 13.57
C LEU A 394 16.08 -2.09 14.35
N ARG A 395 16.32 -2.42 15.62
CA ARG A 395 15.32 -3.11 16.44
C ARG A 395 14.05 -2.28 16.66
N ALA A 396 14.21 -0.96 16.81
CA ALA A 396 13.08 -0.06 17.03
C ALA A 396 12.28 0.25 15.74
N ASN A 397 12.96 0.37 14.60
CA ASN A 397 12.36 0.89 13.36
C ASN A 397 12.21 -0.16 12.26
N ARG A 398 12.86 -1.32 12.38
CA ARG A 398 12.74 -2.48 11.51
C ARG A 398 12.45 -3.75 12.34
N PRO A 399 11.35 -3.79 13.12
CA PRO A 399 10.95 -4.98 13.87
C PRO A 399 10.72 -6.21 12.98
N GLU A 400 10.54 -6.01 11.68
CA GLU A 400 10.44 -7.06 10.67
C GLU A 400 11.80 -7.66 10.24
N TRP A 401 12.92 -7.14 10.74
CA TRP A 401 14.24 -7.72 10.51
C TRP A 401 14.61 -8.70 11.62
N ALA A 402 14.99 -9.92 11.24
CA ALA A 402 15.44 -10.92 12.20
C ALA A 402 16.71 -10.48 12.94
N THR A 403 16.83 -10.84 14.21
CA THR A 403 17.99 -10.51 15.05
C THR A 403 19.31 -10.97 14.43
N SER A 404 19.31 -12.13 13.75
CA SER A 404 20.47 -12.65 13.00
C SER A 404 20.91 -11.70 11.88
N LEU A 405 19.96 -11.14 11.12
CA LEU A 405 20.21 -10.19 10.06
C LEU A 405 20.74 -8.86 10.62
N VAL A 406 20.10 -8.35 11.67
CA VAL A 406 20.52 -7.11 12.35
C VAL A 406 21.98 -7.23 12.81
N ASN A 407 22.35 -8.34 13.44
CA ASN A 407 23.72 -8.56 13.91
C ASN A 407 24.74 -8.56 12.75
N LYS A 408 24.41 -9.21 11.62
CA LYS A 408 25.30 -9.24 10.45
C LYS A 408 25.46 -7.86 9.81
N VAL A 409 24.38 -7.10 9.70
CA VAL A 409 24.39 -5.74 9.14
C VAL A 409 25.24 -4.80 10.00
N VAL A 410 25.11 -4.90 11.32
CA VAL A 410 25.92 -4.10 12.26
C VAL A 410 27.40 -4.52 12.21
N SER A 411 27.70 -5.83 12.15
CA SER A 411 29.07 -6.34 11.97
C SER A 411 29.69 -5.77 10.69
N TYR A 412 29.02 -5.95 9.54
CA TYR A 412 29.47 -5.40 8.27
C TYR A 412 29.78 -3.91 8.37
N SER A 413 28.86 -3.14 8.97
CA SER A 413 29.01 -1.68 9.08
C SER A 413 30.15 -1.23 10.01
N SER A 414 30.55 -2.10 10.94
CA SER A 414 31.67 -1.87 11.87
C SER A 414 33.00 -2.25 11.25
N ASP A 415 33.03 -3.37 10.51
CA ASP A 415 34.24 -3.95 9.94
C ASP A 415 34.67 -3.28 8.63
N VAL A 416 33.71 -2.74 7.87
CA VAL A 416 33.95 -2.10 6.57
C VAL A 416 33.79 -0.58 6.68
N PRO A 417 34.89 0.20 6.62
CA PRO A 417 34.82 1.66 6.65
C PRO A 417 34.00 2.21 5.48
N GLN A 418 32.89 2.88 5.79
CA GLN A 418 31.98 3.39 4.78
C GLN A 418 32.40 4.79 4.30
N LYS A 419 32.64 4.93 3.00
CA LYS A 419 32.93 6.22 2.35
C LYS A 419 31.70 7.13 2.40
N PRO A 420 31.88 8.47 2.32
CA PRO A 420 30.75 9.38 2.12
C PRO A 420 29.90 8.93 0.94
N ILE A 421 28.57 8.94 1.11
CA ILE A 421 27.65 8.67 0.00
C ILE A 421 27.78 9.84 -0.96
N VAL A 422 28.36 9.58 -2.12
CA VAL A 422 28.41 10.55 -3.21
C VAL A 422 27.26 10.22 -4.14
N MET A 423 26.22 11.04 -4.08
CA MET A 423 25.20 11.00 -5.13
C MET A 423 25.89 11.26 -6.47
N PRO A 424 25.61 10.49 -7.53
CA PRO A 424 26.08 10.76 -8.90
C PRO A 424 25.93 12.25 -9.24
N ARG A 425 26.73 12.83 -10.16
CA ARG A 425 26.60 14.24 -10.59
C ARG A 425 25.67 14.42 -11.79
N SER A 426 25.23 15.66 -12.01
CA SER A 426 24.20 16.05 -13.00
C SER A 426 24.63 16.10 -14.44
N ASP A 427 25.92 16.00 -14.71
CA ASP A 427 26.46 16.08 -16.06
C ASP A 427 26.53 14.69 -16.71
N ARG A 428 26.33 14.64 -18.03
CA ARG A 428 26.72 13.47 -18.83
C ARG A 428 28.24 13.46 -18.95
N SER A 429 28.93 13.12 -17.87
CA SER A 429 30.36 12.88 -17.86
C SER A 429 30.64 11.38 -17.87
N GLU A 430 31.75 10.98 -18.49
CA GLU A 430 32.22 9.59 -18.51
C GLU A 430 32.40 9.00 -17.08
N SER A 431 32.64 9.89 -16.11
CA SER A 431 32.69 9.58 -14.68
C SER A 431 31.32 9.23 -14.10
N ALA A 432 30.26 9.94 -14.50
CA ALA A 432 28.88 9.63 -14.12
C ALA A 432 28.41 8.29 -14.69
N ASP A 433 28.75 7.98 -15.94
CA ASP A 433 28.39 6.70 -16.57
C ASP A 433 29.20 5.51 -16.02
N ARG A 434 30.44 5.73 -15.57
CA ARG A 434 31.22 4.73 -14.84
C ARG A 434 30.60 4.42 -13.47
N LEU A 435 30.18 5.46 -12.74
CA LEU A 435 29.49 5.31 -11.45
C LEU A 435 28.12 4.64 -11.62
N ARG A 436 27.36 5.00 -12.67
CA ARG A 436 26.11 4.31 -13.02
C ARG A 436 26.32 2.82 -13.24
N ARG A 437 27.32 2.42 -14.05
CA ARG A 437 27.67 1.01 -14.25
C ARG A 437 28.02 0.28 -12.96
N GLN A 438 28.81 0.90 -12.08
CA GLN A 438 29.18 0.34 -10.76
C GLN A 438 27.96 0.16 -9.83
N LEU A 439 26.94 1.00 -9.98
CA LEU A 439 25.70 0.92 -9.21
C LEU A 439 24.64 0.00 -9.83
N GLY A 440 24.97 -0.67 -10.94
CA GLY A 440 24.02 -1.46 -11.74
C GLY A 440 22.92 -0.60 -12.34
N ILE A 441 23.20 0.70 -12.57
CA ILE A 441 22.37 1.65 -13.29
C ILE A 441 22.77 1.58 -14.77
N PRO A 442 21.84 1.27 -15.68
CA PRO A 442 22.13 1.08 -17.10
C PRO A 442 22.57 2.40 -17.76
N THR A 443 23.63 2.33 -18.57
CA THR A 443 24.20 3.51 -19.25
C THR A 443 23.72 3.70 -20.68
N GLU A 444 23.17 2.64 -21.28
CA GLU A 444 22.57 2.69 -22.61
C GLU A 444 21.08 3.09 -22.49
N PRO A 445 20.53 3.90 -23.41
CA PRO A 445 19.10 4.13 -23.48
C PRO A 445 18.37 2.81 -23.79
N PHE A 446 17.52 2.35 -22.87
CA PHE A 446 16.73 1.12 -23.04
C PHE A 446 15.70 1.14 -24.17
N PHE A 447 15.33 2.33 -24.62
CA PHE A 447 14.37 2.52 -25.69
C PHE A 447 15.01 3.29 -26.83
N THR A 448 14.92 2.73 -28.04
CA THR A 448 15.19 3.48 -29.26
C THR A 448 14.11 4.57 -29.37
N PRO A 449 14.48 5.86 -29.35
CA PRO A 449 13.48 6.93 -29.41
C PRO A 449 12.69 6.78 -30.71
N LEU A 450 11.37 6.90 -30.63
CA LEU A 450 10.49 6.76 -31.79
C LEU A 450 10.38 8.10 -32.51
N ASN A 451 10.30 8.09 -33.84
CA ASN A 451 9.95 9.28 -34.61
C ASN A 451 8.46 9.65 -34.38
N LYS A 452 8.02 10.77 -34.96
CA LYS A 452 6.62 11.24 -34.84
C LYS A 452 5.57 10.25 -35.41
N GLU A 453 6.02 9.21 -36.11
CA GLU A 453 5.20 8.17 -36.73
C GLU A 453 5.26 6.85 -35.93
N GLY A 454 5.94 6.82 -34.78
CA GLY A 454 6.02 5.65 -33.91
C GLY A 454 7.08 4.62 -34.33
N LEU A 455 8.04 4.98 -35.19
CA LEU A 455 9.10 4.08 -35.66
C LEU A 455 10.45 4.33 -34.94
N PRO A 456 11.26 3.29 -34.65
CA PRO A 456 12.55 3.44 -34.01
C PRO A 456 13.51 4.34 -34.83
N LEU A 457 14.01 5.41 -34.22
CA LEU A 457 15.08 6.22 -34.79
C LEU A 457 16.36 5.37 -34.83
N LYS A 458 16.81 5.01 -36.03
CA LYS A 458 18.08 4.31 -36.20
C LYS A 458 19.20 5.22 -35.71
N ASN A 459 20.06 4.71 -34.83
CA ASN A 459 21.28 5.37 -34.42
C ASN A 459 22.14 5.60 -35.68
N THR A 460 22.28 6.85 -36.12
CA THR A 460 23.38 7.25 -36.98
C THR A 460 24.57 7.57 -36.08
N GLU A 461 25.73 7.02 -36.43
CA GLU A 461 27.03 7.13 -35.75
C GLU A 461 27.41 8.55 -35.33
#